data_AF-A0A7W7VSM1-F1
#
_entry.id   AF-A0A7W7VSM1-F1
#
_cell.length_a   1.000
_cell.length_b   1.000
_cell.length_c   1.000
_cell.angle_alpha   90.00
_cell.angle_beta   90.00
_cell.angle_gamma   90.00
#
_symmetry.space_group_name_H-M   'P 1'
#
loop_
_entity.id
_entity.type
_entity.pdbx_description
1 polymer ?
#
loop_
_entity_poly.entity_id
_entity_poly.type
_entity_poly.pdbx_seq_one_letter_code
_entity_poly.pdbx_strand_id
1 'polypeptide(L)'
;MIGRLGRYVLGSYPPAFYLPYGISWAVGVTALFTLADPRVTGWRPDVGVLVAALTFAIDLLLMRALDDIRDLDYDREHNPGRPLPSGAVRVSDLAVLIGVGVVVLLVLNAGRGIALVALAAQLGYALLVLAADRLLGWPSGDDVVTGLLVSFPVQILINLYLYAGVLHQTGLGPSWHAVLPLLTAATAYLHLEFARKVTRELRPGERSYVTAWGVQRTAVLSVVSAVVSVVVALTFTLPWGWLVVLPLGFVVLGANGFWRGRAVRWPVLPPALFLLASFVLYLVVALLGKDTG
;
A
#
# COMPACT_ATOMS: atom_id res chain seq x y z
N MET A 1 16.83 -7.35 -22.87
CA MET A 1 15.59 -7.14 -22.09
C MET A 1 15.82 -7.48 -20.61
N ILE A 2 16.16 -8.73 -20.27
CA ILE A 2 16.36 -9.19 -18.87
C ILE A 2 17.30 -8.27 -18.06
N GLY A 3 18.50 -7.95 -18.59
CA GLY A 3 19.42 -7.04 -17.90
C GLY A 3 18.94 -5.59 -17.76
N ARG A 4 17.97 -5.13 -18.57
CA ARG A 4 17.31 -3.83 -18.37
C ARG A 4 16.27 -3.89 -17.26
N LEU A 5 15.48 -4.97 -17.23
CA LEU A 5 14.51 -5.21 -16.16
C LEU A 5 15.18 -5.40 -14.80
N GLY A 6 16.34 -6.07 -14.73
CA GLY A 6 17.12 -6.15 -13.49
C GLY A 6 17.55 -4.78 -12.96
N ARG A 7 18.01 -3.88 -13.84
CA ARG A 7 18.32 -2.49 -13.47
C ARG A 7 17.08 -1.72 -13.03
N TYR A 8 15.94 -1.93 -13.70
CA TYR A 8 14.67 -1.34 -13.29
C TYR A 8 14.26 -1.78 -11.88
N VAL A 9 14.31 -3.08 -11.59
CA VAL A 9 14.00 -3.61 -10.25
C VAL A 9 14.92 -2.98 -9.21
N LEU A 10 16.23 -3.01 -9.40
CA LEU A 10 17.16 -2.46 -8.41
C LEU A 10 17.03 -0.93 -8.22
N GLY A 11 16.64 -0.19 -9.27
CA GLY A 11 16.56 1.28 -9.24
C GLY A 11 15.19 1.84 -8.83
N SER A 12 14.09 1.26 -9.30
CA SER A 12 12.72 1.74 -9.05
C SER A 12 11.95 0.91 -8.01
N TYR A 13 12.36 -0.34 -7.77
CA TYR A 13 11.74 -1.28 -6.83
C TYR A 13 12.81 -2.00 -5.99
N PRO A 14 13.66 -1.30 -5.23
CA PRO A 14 14.73 -1.92 -4.45
C PRO A 14 14.16 -3.02 -3.52
N PRO A 15 14.45 -4.32 -3.76
CA PRO A 15 13.76 -5.41 -3.08
C PRO A 15 13.93 -5.40 -1.57
N ALA A 16 15.07 -4.88 -1.08
CA ALA A 16 15.35 -4.73 0.35
C ALA A 16 14.30 -3.89 1.10
N PHE A 17 13.62 -2.96 0.43
CA PHE A 17 12.57 -2.13 1.03
C PHE A 17 11.17 -2.65 0.70
N TYR A 18 10.94 -3.02 -0.55
CA TYR A 18 9.61 -3.41 -1.01
C TYR A 18 9.18 -4.82 -0.57
N LEU A 19 10.11 -5.77 -0.44
CA LEU A 19 9.76 -7.13 0.01
C LEU A 19 9.33 -7.15 1.48
N PRO A 20 10.07 -6.56 2.45
CA PRO A 20 9.59 -6.50 3.83
C PRO A 20 8.26 -5.74 3.95
N TYR A 21 8.10 -4.65 3.20
CA TYR A 21 6.84 -3.90 3.13
C TYR A 21 5.69 -4.78 2.61
N GLY A 22 5.87 -5.44 1.47
CA GLY A 22 4.81 -6.24 0.87
C GLY A 22 4.45 -7.47 1.68
N ILE A 23 5.45 -8.16 2.24
CA ILE A 23 5.24 -9.33 3.11
C ILE A 23 4.53 -8.91 4.40
N SER A 24 5.03 -7.87 5.08
CA SER A 24 4.39 -7.40 6.31
C SER A 24 2.96 -6.93 6.05
N TRP A 25 2.71 -6.19 4.98
CA TRP A 25 1.35 -5.79 4.58
C TRP A 25 0.42 -6.98 4.41
N ALA A 26 0.80 -7.93 3.55
CA ALA A 26 -0.05 -9.07 3.25
C ALA A 26 -0.36 -9.90 4.51
N VAL A 27 0.68 -10.24 5.28
CA VAL A 27 0.52 -11.05 6.50
C VAL A 27 -0.25 -10.29 7.58
N GLY A 28 0.08 -9.02 7.82
CA GLY A 28 -0.52 -8.20 8.86
C GLY A 28 -1.96 -7.80 8.58
N VAL A 29 -2.31 -7.51 7.32
CA VAL A 29 -3.71 -7.23 6.93
C VAL A 29 -4.55 -8.51 6.95
N THR A 30 -4.02 -9.64 6.49
CA THR A 30 -4.69 -10.93 6.68
C THR A 30 -4.95 -11.19 8.16
N ALA A 31 -3.95 -10.98 9.03
CA ALA A 31 -4.11 -11.11 10.48
C ALA A 31 -5.21 -10.18 11.04
N LEU A 32 -5.26 -8.90 10.60
CA LEU A 32 -6.32 -7.96 10.98
C LEU A 32 -7.72 -8.48 10.65
N PHE A 33 -7.92 -9.06 9.47
CA PHE A 33 -9.22 -9.63 9.08
C PHE A 33 -9.64 -10.77 10.02
N THR A 34 -8.69 -11.59 10.46
CA THR A 34 -8.99 -12.70 11.39
C THR A 34 -9.26 -12.23 12.82
N LEU A 35 -8.60 -11.14 13.23
CA LEU A 35 -8.85 -10.50 14.53
C LEU A 35 -10.24 -9.89 14.60
N ALA A 36 -10.66 -9.21 13.54
CA ALA A 36 -11.96 -8.52 13.52
C ALA A 36 -13.17 -9.46 13.40
N ASP A 37 -12.99 -10.67 12.84
CA ASP A 37 -14.10 -11.62 12.68
C ASP A 37 -14.12 -12.65 13.82
N PRO A 38 -15.10 -12.59 14.74
CA PRO A 38 -15.17 -13.49 15.89
C PRO A 38 -15.46 -14.95 15.48
N ARG A 39 -15.92 -15.18 14.24
CA ARG A 39 -16.19 -16.54 13.72
C ARG A 39 -14.91 -17.31 13.42
N VAL A 40 -13.76 -16.62 13.33
CA VAL A 40 -12.45 -17.24 13.15
C VAL A 40 -11.88 -17.60 14.52
N THR A 41 -11.97 -18.86 14.94
CA THR A 41 -11.59 -19.27 16.31
C THR A 41 -10.14 -19.70 16.46
N GLY A 42 -9.44 -19.98 15.37
CA GLY A 42 -8.02 -20.28 15.36
C GLY A 42 -7.43 -19.89 14.01
N TRP A 43 -6.34 -19.14 13.99
CA TRP A 43 -5.69 -18.75 12.75
C TRP A 43 -4.18 -18.75 12.90
N ARG A 44 -3.52 -19.30 11.87
CA ARG A 44 -2.08 -19.25 11.70
C ARG A 44 -1.75 -18.97 10.23
N PRO A 45 -0.65 -18.26 9.94
CA PRO A 45 -0.15 -18.13 8.59
C PRO A 45 0.08 -19.51 7.95
N ASP A 46 -0.46 -19.70 6.76
CA ASP A 46 -0.32 -20.93 5.99
C ASP A 46 0.24 -20.64 4.57
N VAL A 47 0.20 -21.65 3.71
CA VAL A 47 0.61 -21.51 2.30
C VAL A 47 -0.23 -20.45 1.58
N GLY A 48 -1.51 -20.31 1.93
CA GLY A 48 -2.38 -19.28 1.37
C GLY A 48 -1.91 -17.87 1.69
N VAL A 49 -1.41 -17.65 2.90
CA VAL A 49 -0.79 -16.37 3.31
C VAL A 49 0.55 -16.13 2.59
N LEU A 50 1.37 -17.18 2.42
CA LEU A 50 2.61 -17.08 1.64
C LEU A 50 2.32 -16.67 0.19
N VAL A 51 1.34 -17.29 -0.45
CA VAL A 51 0.90 -16.94 -1.81
C VAL A 51 0.39 -15.50 -1.86
N ALA A 52 -0.33 -15.04 -0.83
CA ALA A 52 -0.79 -13.66 -0.75
C ALA A 52 0.37 -12.66 -0.61
N ALA A 53 1.38 -12.98 0.19
CA ALA A 53 2.58 -12.16 0.33
C ALA A 53 3.39 -12.08 -0.98
N LEU A 54 3.57 -13.21 -1.68
CA LEU A 54 4.21 -13.22 -3.00
C LEU A 54 3.40 -12.44 -4.04
N THR A 55 2.07 -12.61 -4.02
CA THR A 55 1.16 -11.86 -4.89
C THR A 55 1.28 -10.37 -4.66
N PHE A 56 1.26 -9.92 -3.41
CA PHE A 56 1.36 -8.51 -3.06
C PHE A 56 2.74 -7.93 -3.44
N ALA A 57 3.83 -8.68 -3.22
CA ALA A 57 5.16 -8.25 -3.63
C ALA A 57 5.26 -8.03 -5.16
N ILE A 58 4.76 -8.99 -5.95
CA ILE A 58 4.73 -8.87 -7.40
C ILE A 58 3.78 -7.73 -7.82
N ASP A 59 2.59 -7.63 -7.23
CA ASP A 59 1.63 -6.56 -7.51
C ASP A 59 2.25 -5.18 -7.28
N LEU A 60 2.96 -4.95 -6.17
CA LEU A 60 3.68 -3.69 -5.93
C LEU A 60 4.70 -3.37 -7.03
N LEU A 61 5.39 -4.38 -7.58
CA LEU A 61 6.31 -4.19 -8.71
C LEU A 61 5.54 -3.77 -9.97
N LEU A 62 4.38 -4.36 -10.22
CA LEU A 62 3.54 -4.02 -11.38
C LEU A 62 2.94 -2.62 -11.22
N MET A 63 2.40 -2.29 -10.04
CA MET A 63 1.89 -0.95 -9.72
C MET A 63 2.99 0.09 -9.86
N ARG A 64 4.21 -0.20 -9.41
CA ARG A 64 5.37 0.69 -9.61
C ARG A 64 5.69 0.91 -11.09
N ALA A 65 5.61 -0.14 -11.91
CA ALA A 65 5.83 -0.04 -13.35
C ALA A 65 4.72 0.74 -14.06
N LEU A 66 3.46 0.57 -13.65
CA LEU A 66 2.33 1.37 -14.15
C LEU A 66 2.50 2.84 -13.80
N ASP A 67 2.84 3.14 -12.54
CA ASP A 67 3.12 4.50 -12.07
C ASP A 67 4.27 5.14 -12.86
N ASP A 68 5.40 4.44 -13.06
CA ASP A 68 6.54 4.99 -13.83
C ASP A 68 6.15 5.24 -15.30
N ILE A 69 5.28 4.41 -15.91
CA ILE A 69 4.77 4.63 -17.29
C ILE A 69 3.84 5.85 -17.34
N ARG A 70 2.97 6.03 -16.35
CA ARG A 70 2.02 7.15 -16.23
C ARG A 70 2.78 8.46 -15.99
N ASP A 71 3.73 8.44 -15.07
CA ASP A 71 4.41 9.64 -14.59
C ASP A 71 5.68 9.97 -15.41
N LEU A 72 5.88 9.34 -16.58
CA LEU A 72 7.09 9.46 -17.38
C LEU A 72 7.46 10.90 -17.74
N ASP A 73 6.51 11.71 -18.19
CA ASP A 73 6.79 13.09 -18.59
C ASP A 73 7.14 13.97 -17.38
N TYR A 74 6.43 13.78 -16.27
CA TYR A 74 6.76 14.42 -15.00
C TYR A 74 8.16 14.03 -14.52
N ASP A 75 8.49 12.74 -14.58
CA ASP A 75 9.76 12.22 -14.09
C ASP A 75 10.95 12.58 -15.00
N ARG A 76 10.74 12.84 -16.29
CA ARG A 76 11.80 13.39 -17.16
C ARG A 76 12.29 14.75 -16.69
N GLU A 77 11.38 15.57 -16.18
CA GLU A 77 11.69 16.90 -15.68
C GLU A 77 12.20 16.84 -14.22
N HIS A 78 11.52 16.09 -13.36
CA HIS A 78 11.74 16.16 -11.90
C HIS A 78 12.65 15.05 -11.35
N ASN A 79 12.73 13.91 -12.05
CA ASN A 79 13.47 12.73 -11.60
C ASN A 79 14.27 12.05 -12.74
N PRO A 80 15.08 12.78 -13.53
CA PRO A 80 15.70 12.26 -14.76
C PRO A 80 16.64 11.07 -14.52
N GLY A 81 17.14 10.90 -13.30
CA GLY A 81 17.97 9.76 -12.90
C GLY A 81 17.23 8.44 -12.71
N ARG A 82 15.89 8.44 -12.70
CA ARG A 82 15.11 7.19 -12.57
C ARG A 82 15.32 6.28 -13.80
N PRO A 83 15.20 4.95 -13.65
CA PRO A 83 15.52 4.01 -14.73
C PRO A 83 14.76 4.23 -16.05
N LEU A 84 13.47 4.58 -16.01
CA LEU A 84 12.68 4.80 -17.22
C LEU A 84 12.97 6.17 -17.87
N PRO A 85 12.93 7.31 -17.15
CA PRO A 85 13.30 8.62 -17.70
C PRO A 85 14.73 8.68 -18.27
N SER A 86 15.69 8.05 -17.61
CA SER A 86 17.10 7.97 -18.06
C SER A 86 17.30 7.08 -19.30
N GLY A 87 16.28 6.34 -19.73
CA GLY A 87 16.38 5.38 -20.84
C GLY A 87 17.11 4.08 -20.50
N ALA A 88 17.41 3.82 -19.21
CA ALA A 88 17.98 2.54 -18.78
C ALA A 88 17.05 1.35 -19.05
N VAL A 89 15.73 1.62 -19.07
CA VAL A 89 14.67 0.71 -19.50
C VAL A 89 13.71 1.43 -20.46
N ARG A 90 13.00 0.68 -21.32
CA ARG A 90 12.01 1.24 -22.25
C ARG A 90 10.59 1.00 -21.74
N VAL A 91 9.63 1.81 -22.20
CA VAL A 91 8.20 1.58 -21.94
C VAL A 91 7.76 0.18 -22.38
N SER A 92 8.28 -0.32 -23.52
CA SER A 92 7.97 -1.67 -24.00
C SER A 92 8.53 -2.77 -23.09
N ASP A 93 9.67 -2.55 -22.42
CA ASP A 93 10.18 -3.51 -21.45
C ASP A 93 9.24 -3.60 -20.23
N LEU A 94 8.74 -2.45 -19.76
CA LEU A 94 7.78 -2.40 -18.64
C LEU A 94 6.41 -2.97 -19.02
N ALA A 95 5.95 -2.75 -20.26
CA ALA A 95 4.73 -3.37 -20.77
C ALA A 95 4.83 -4.91 -20.77
N VAL A 96 5.99 -5.47 -21.16
CA VAL A 96 6.26 -6.91 -21.05
C VAL A 96 6.29 -7.37 -19.60
N LEU A 97 6.96 -6.62 -18.71
CA LEU A 97 6.97 -6.92 -17.27
C LEU A 97 5.55 -6.98 -16.69
N ILE A 98 4.69 -6.01 -17.03
CA ILE A 98 3.30 -5.95 -16.59
C ILE A 98 2.51 -7.14 -17.16
N GLY A 99 2.58 -7.37 -18.47
CA GLY A 99 1.85 -8.47 -19.11
C GLY A 99 2.22 -9.84 -18.54
N VAL A 100 3.52 -10.13 -18.42
CA VAL A 100 4.00 -11.38 -17.81
C VAL A 100 3.63 -11.45 -16.32
N GLY A 101 3.80 -10.35 -15.59
CA GLY A 101 3.45 -10.27 -14.17
C GLY A 101 1.98 -10.56 -13.90
N VAL A 102 1.07 -9.99 -14.70
CA VAL A 102 -0.37 -10.26 -14.62
C VAL A 102 -0.64 -11.76 -14.82
N VAL A 103 -0.07 -12.38 -15.86
CA VAL A 103 -0.24 -13.82 -16.10
C VAL A 103 0.28 -14.64 -14.92
N VAL A 104 1.47 -14.33 -14.40
CA VAL A 104 2.05 -15.00 -13.23
C VAL A 104 1.13 -14.87 -12.02
N LEU A 105 0.59 -13.67 -11.75
CA LEU A 105 -0.32 -13.44 -10.62
C LEU A 105 -1.63 -14.22 -10.75
N LEU A 106 -2.21 -14.28 -11.94
CA LEU A 106 -3.44 -15.04 -12.20
C LEU A 106 -3.21 -16.55 -12.04
N VAL A 107 -2.09 -17.07 -12.56
CA VAL A 107 -1.70 -18.48 -12.40
C VAL A 107 -1.41 -18.82 -10.94
N LEU A 108 -0.66 -17.97 -10.24
CA LEU A 108 -0.31 -18.14 -8.83
C LEU A 108 -1.57 -18.17 -7.94
N ASN A 109 -2.63 -17.47 -8.32
CA ASN A 109 -3.90 -17.43 -7.59
C ASN A 109 -5.00 -18.31 -8.22
N ALA A 110 -4.65 -19.16 -9.18
CA ALA A 110 -5.58 -20.10 -9.77
C ALA A 110 -6.18 -21.01 -8.69
N GLY A 111 -7.49 -21.21 -8.72
CA GLY A 111 -8.20 -22.03 -7.73
C GLY A 111 -8.56 -21.32 -6.43
N ARG A 112 -8.15 -20.07 -6.20
CA ARG A 112 -8.49 -19.31 -4.96
C ARG A 112 -9.87 -18.64 -4.99
N GLY A 113 -10.73 -19.04 -5.92
CA GLY A 113 -12.12 -18.58 -6.03
C GLY A 113 -12.25 -17.06 -6.10
N ILE A 114 -13.01 -16.49 -5.16
CA ILE A 114 -13.30 -15.04 -5.13
C ILE A 114 -12.05 -14.17 -4.91
N ALA A 115 -10.98 -14.70 -4.33
CA ALA A 115 -9.72 -13.96 -4.21
C ALA A 115 -9.12 -13.67 -5.58
N LEU A 116 -9.11 -14.65 -6.49
CA LEU A 116 -8.66 -14.45 -7.87
C LEU A 116 -9.48 -13.36 -8.58
N VAL A 117 -10.80 -13.34 -8.36
CA VAL A 117 -11.69 -12.32 -8.93
C VAL A 117 -11.35 -10.92 -8.40
N ALA A 118 -11.14 -10.78 -7.09
CA ALA A 118 -10.74 -9.50 -6.48
C ALA A 118 -9.39 -9.01 -7.01
N LEU A 119 -8.42 -9.90 -7.18
CA LEU A 119 -7.12 -9.59 -7.78
C LEU A 119 -7.25 -9.18 -9.26
N ALA A 120 -8.02 -9.93 -10.04
CA ALA A 120 -8.27 -9.60 -11.45
C ALA A 120 -8.98 -8.24 -11.59
N ALA A 121 -9.92 -7.93 -10.70
CA ALA A 121 -10.58 -6.63 -10.66
C ALA A 121 -9.60 -5.51 -10.30
N GLN A 122 -8.69 -5.72 -9.34
CA GLN A 122 -7.64 -4.75 -9.00
C GLN A 122 -6.70 -4.48 -10.17
N LEU A 123 -6.15 -5.53 -10.79
CA LEU A 123 -5.25 -5.42 -11.94
C LEU A 123 -5.95 -4.75 -13.13
N GLY A 124 -7.19 -5.17 -13.42
CA GLY A 124 -8.02 -4.59 -14.47
C GLY A 124 -8.29 -3.10 -14.22
N TYR A 125 -8.64 -2.73 -12.99
CA TYR A 125 -8.87 -1.33 -12.62
C TYR A 125 -7.60 -0.48 -12.76
N ALA A 126 -6.44 -0.97 -12.31
CA ALA A 126 -5.18 -0.27 -12.46
C ALA A 126 -4.82 -0.02 -13.95
N LEU A 127 -5.05 -1.01 -14.81
CA LEU A 127 -4.88 -0.88 -16.26
C LEU A 127 -5.89 0.10 -16.87
N LEU A 128 -7.13 0.12 -16.41
CA LEU A 128 -8.14 1.08 -16.84
C LEU A 128 -7.75 2.52 -16.46
N VAL A 129 -7.21 2.74 -15.26
CA VAL A 129 -6.70 4.05 -14.84
C VAL A 129 -5.54 4.48 -15.73
N LEU A 130 -4.58 3.60 -16.03
CA LEU A 130 -3.50 3.91 -16.97
C LEU A 130 -4.04 4.22 -18.37
N ALA A 131 -5.02 3.45 -18.86
CA ALA A 131 -5.63 3.68 -20.16
C ALA A 131 -6.38 5.03 -20.21
N ALA A 132 -7.11 5.39 -19.16
CA ALA A 132 -7.78 6.68 -19.04
C ALA A 132 -6.78 7.83 -19.08
N ASP A 133 -5.67 7.72 -18.36
CA ASP A 133 -4.58 8.72 -18.40
C ASP A 133 -4.02 8.86 -19.82
N ARG A 134 -3.67 7.74 -20.48
CA ARG A 134 -3.02 7.77 -21.79
C ARG A 134 -3.93 8.16 -22.96
N LEU A 135 -5.22 7.82 -22.88
CA LEU A 135 -6.17 8.05 -23.97
C LEU A 135 -6.98 9.33 -23.78
N LEU A 136 -7.24 9.73 -22.54
CA LEU A 136 -8.12 10.85 -22.20
C LEU A 136 -7.40 11.98 -21.46
N GLY A 137 -6.14 11.79 -21.04
CA GLY A 137 -5.42 12.75 -20.21
C GLY A 137 -6.03 12.91 -18.81
N TRP A 138 -6.72 11.88 -18.31
CA TRP A 138 -7.47 11.94 -17.05
C TRP A 138 -7.11 10.80 -16.09
N PRO A 139 -6.87 11.09 -14.79
CA PRO A 139 -6.92 12.40 -14.16
C PRO A 139 -5.73 13.29 -14.55
N SER A 140 -5.91 14.62 -14.48
CA SER A 140 -4.79 15.54 -14.69
C SER A 140 -3.71 15.27 -13.65
N GLY A 141 -2.45 15.18 -14.09
CA GLY A 141 -1.33 14.92 -13.19
C GLY A 141 -1.15 15.97 -12.10
N ASP A 142 -1.61 17.21 -12.32
CA ASP A 142 -1.52 18.30 -11.35
C ASP A 142 -2.65 18.25 -10.31
N ASP A 143 -3.74 17.55 -10.62
CA ASP A 143 -4.83 17.31 -9.67
C ASP A 143 -4.53 16.08 -8.81
N VAL A 144 -3.63 16.28 -7.84
CA VAL A 144 -3.16 15.24 -6.93
C VAL A 144 -4.28 14.64 -6.07
N VAL A 145 -5.37 15.38 -5.82
CA VAL A 145 -6.51 14.91 -5.02
C VAL A 145 -7.37 13.96 -5.86
N THR A 146 -7.71 14.36 -7.08
CA THR A 146 -8.42 13.45 -8.00
C THR A 146 -7.55 12.24 -8.33
N GLY A 147 -6.25 12.43 -8.55
CA GLY A 147 -5.30 11.33 -8.73
C GLY A 147 -5.30 10.33 -7.56
N LEU A 148 -5.37 10.83 -6.32
CA LEU A 148 -5.54 9.98 -5.14
C LEU A 148 -6.87 9.23 -5.19
N LEU A 149 -7.98 9.93 -5.38
CA LEU A 149 -9.33 9.33 -5.37
C LEU A 149 -9.50 8.26 -6.45
N VAL A 150 -8.90 8.46 -7.62
CA VAL A 150 -8.92 7.51 -8.74
C VAL A 150 -7.97 6.34 -8.49
N SER A 151 -6.85 6.54 -7.80
CA SER A 151 -5.91 5.45 -7.51
C SER A 151 -6.28 4.66 -6.25
N PHE A 152 -7.05 5.27 -5.34
CA PHE A 152 -7.40 4.66 -4.05
C PHE A 152 -8.17 3.33 -4.14
N PRO A 153 -9.09 3.12 -5.11
CA PRO A 153 -9.74 1.84 -5.28
C PRO A 153 -8.77 0.67 -5.53
N VAL A 154 -7.60 0.90 -6.14
CA VAL A 154 -6.54 -0.12 -6.27
C VAL A 154 -6.15 -0.64 -4.88
N GLN A 155 -5.93 0.28 -3.93
CA GLN A 155 -5.57 -0.05 -2.55
C GLN A 155 -6.71 -0.76 -1.80
N ILE A 156 -7.97 -0.44 -2.08
CA ILE A 156 -9.12 -1.14 -1.49
C ILE A 156 -9.24 -2.57 -2.07
N LEU A 157 -9.16 -2.71 -3.39
CA LEU A 157 -9.33 -4.00 -4.07
C LEU A 157 -8.22 -4.99 -3.69
N ILE A 158 -6.97 -4.55 -3.51
CA ILE A 158 -5.91 -5.45 -3.05
C ILE A 158 -6.12 -5.90 -1.60
N ASN A 159 -6.71 -5.06 -0.73
CA ASN A 159 -7.08 -5.50 0.63
C ASN A 159 -8.32 -6.44 0.60
N LEU A 160 -9.25 -6.24 -0.33
CA LEU A 160 -10.35 -7.18 -0.57
C LEU A 160 -9.86 -8.54 -1.09
N TYR A 161 -8.78 -8.56 -1.88
CA TYR A 161 -8.09 -9.80 -2.25
C TYR A 161 -7.58 -10.55 -1.00
N LEU A 162 -6.95 -9.85 -0.05
CA LEU A 162 -6.49 -10.45 1.20
C LEU A 162 -7.66 -10.97 2.06
N TYR A 163 -8.74 -10.20 2.14
CA TYR A 163 -9.96 -10.63 2.84
C TYR A 163 -10.58 -11.89 2.21
N ALA A 164 -10.72 -11.91 0.88
CA ALA A 164 -11.18 -13.06 0.15
C ALA A 164 -10.30 -14.30 0.38
N GLY A 165 -8.98 -14.10 0.55
CA GLY A 165 -8.05 -15.14 0.98
C GLY A 165 -8.40 -15.74 2.34
N VAL A 166 -8.76 -14.91 3.33
CA VAL A 166 -9.23 -15.37 4.65
C VAL A 166 -10.52 -16.17 4.53
N LEU A 167 -11.49 -15.68 3.76
CA LEU A 167 -12.76 -16.39 3.53
C LEU A 167 -12.53 -17.76 2.89
N HIS A 168 -11.64 -17.83 1.90
CA HIS A 168 -11.27 -19.08 1.26
C HIS A 168 -10.60 -20.06 2.24
N GLN A 169 -9.68 -19.58 3.08
CA GLN A 169 -8.98 -20.40 4.07
C GLN A 169 -9.93 -20.96 5.14
N THR A 170 -10.89 -20.15 5.58
CA THR A 170 -11.79 -20.47 6.70
C THR A 170 -13.10 -21.11 6.28
N GLY A 171 -13.44 -21.11 4.99
CA GLY A 171 -14.73 -21.55 4.47
C GLY A 171 -15.90 -20.63 4.85
N LEU A 172 -15.62 -19.43 5.38
CA LEU A 172 -16.63 -18.49 5.82
C LEU A 172 -17.18 -17.66 4.64
N GLY A 173 -18.42 -17.20 4.80
CA GLY A 173 -19.02 -16.19 3.92
C GLY A 173 -18.65 -14.75 4.32
N PRO A 174 -18.81 -13.78 3.39
CA PRO A 174 -18.58 -12.36 3.66
C PRO A 174 -19.35 -11.84 4.88
N SER A 175 -18.79 -10.85 5.57
CA SER A 175 -19.40 -10.25 6.75
C SER A 175 -19.01 -8.78 6.90
N TRP A 176 -19.86 -8.02 7.59
CA TRP A 176 -19.64 -6.61 7.89
C TRP A 176 -18.38 -6.36 8.73
N HIS A 177 -17.90 -7.36 9.48
CA HIS A 177 -16.67 -7.28 10.26
C HIS A 177 -15.44 -6.89 9.42
N ALA A 178 -15.46 -7.16 8.11
CA ALA A 178 -14.38 -6.80 7.18
C ALA A 178 -14.21 -5.28 7.01
N VAL A 179 -15.23 -4.47 7.33
CA VAL A 179 -15.16 -3.01 7.19
C VAL A 179 -14.10 -2.40 8.11
N LEU A 180 -13.94 -2.91 9.34
CA LEU A 180 -13.01 -2.34 10.30
C LEU A 180 -11.53 -2.56 9.92
N PRO A 181 -11.09 -3.78 9.53
CA PRO A 181 -9.77 -4.00 8.96
C PRO A 181 -9.51 -3.20 7.68
N LEU A 182 -10.50 -3.10 6.77
CA LEU A 182 -10.37 -2.30 5.56
C LEU A 182 -10.11 -0.83 5.90
N LEU A 183 -10.89 -0.26 6.81
CA LEU A 183 -10.71 1.11 7.27
C LEU A 183 -9.36 1.30 7.98
N THR A 184 -8.94 0.33 8.79
CA THR A 184 -7.65 0.33 9.48
C THR A 184 -6.50 0.39 8.48
N ALA A 185 -6.47 -0.51 7.49
CA ALA A 185 -5.42 -0.59 6.48
C ALA A 185 -5.44 0.63 5.55
N ALA A 186 -6.62 1.10 5.16
CA ALA A 186 -6.81 2.27 4.31
C ALA A 186 -6.29 3.55 4.98
N THR A 187 -6.59 3.76 6.26
CA THR A 187 -6.12 4.94 7.00
C THR A 187 -4.63 4.84 7.37
N ALA A 188 -4.09 3.64 7.60
CA ALA A 188 -2.65 3.43 7.70
C ALA A 188 -1.91 3.81 6.40
N TYR A 189 -2.44 3.41 5.24
CA TYR A 189 -1.93 3.82 3.93
C TYR A 189 -1.93 5.35 3.78
N LEU A 190 -3.07 5.98 4.08
CA LEU A 190 -3.24 7.43 3.95
C LEU A 190 -2.25 8.22 4.83
N HIS A 191 -1.89 7.70 6.01
CA HIS A 191 -0.83 8.31 6.81
C HIS A 191 0.48 8.42 6.01
N LEU A 192 0.95 7.31 5.42
CA LEU A 192 2.17 7.26 4.62
C LEU A 192 2.06 8.13 3.37
N GLU A 193 0.92 8.08 2.67
CA GLU A 193 0.64 8.85 1.45
C GLU A 193 0.68 10.36 1.70
N PHE A 194 0.06 10.84 2.77
CA PHE A 194 0.10 12.24 3.13
C PHE A 194 1.49 12.63 3.64
N ALA A 195 2.08 11.85 4.55
CA ALA A 195 3.40 12.13 5.12
C ALA A 195 4.45 12.33 4.02
N ARG A 196 4.53 11.43 3.04
CA ARG A 196 5.54 11.52 1.97
C ARG A 196 5.40 12.75 1.07
N LYS A 197 4.23 13.41 1.06
CA LYS A 197 3.95 14.61 0.26
C LYS A 197 3.91 15.91 1.08
N VAL A 198 4.15 15.87 2.38
CA VAL A 198 4.23 17.09 3.22
C VAL A 198 5.60 17.76 3.09
N THR A 199 5.62 19.00 2.62
CA THR A 199 6.82 19.85 2.53
C THR A 199 6.49 21.31 2.83
N ARG A 200 7.43 22.04 3.44
CA ARG A 200 7.37 23.51 3.58
C ARG A 200 7.89 24.25 2.35
N GLU A 201 8.78 23.60 1.59
CA GLU A 201 9.39 24.14 0.39
C GLU A 201 9.06 23.22 -0.78
N LEU A 202 8.08 23.65 -1.58
CA LEU A 202 7.72 22.99 -2.83
C LEU A 202 8.75 23.36 -3.90
N ARG A 203 9.20 22.36 -4.64
CA ARG A 203 9.97 22.62 -5.86
C ARG A 203 9.02 23.10 -6.96
N PRO A 204 9.48 23.92 -7.92
CA PRO A 204 8.68 24.27 -9.09
C PRO A 204 8.13 23.00 -9.76
N GLY A 205 6.86 23.00 -10.11
CA GLY A 205 6.19 21.85 -10.76
C GLY A 205 5.90 20.64 -9.85
N GLU A 206 6.33 20.65 -8.58
CA GLU A 206 6.18 19.50 -7.70
C GLU A 206 4.71 19.21 -7.31
N ARG A 207 4.30 17.97 -7.56
CA ARG A 207 2.96 17.47 -7.21
C ARG A 207 2.86 17.12 -5.72
N SER A 208 2.08 17.89 -4.97
CA SER A 208 1.87 17.68 -3.52
C SER A 208 0.49 18.16 -3.07
N TYR A 209 -0.10 17.50 -2.06
CA TYR A 209 -1.35 17.96 -1.42
C TYR A 209 -1.22 19.33 -0.74
N VAL A 210 0.00 19.81 -0.52
CA VAL A 210 0.27 21.13 0.05
C VAL A 210 -0.25 22.23 -0.88
N THR A 211 -0.25 22.03 -2.20
CA THR A 211 -0.82 23.02 -3.14
C THR A 211 -2.33 23.13 -3.01
N ALA A 212 -3.01 22.02 -2.72
CA ALA A 212 -4.47 21.97 -2.57
C ALA A 212 -4.95 22.43 -1.19
N TRP A 213 -4.28 21.99 -0.11
CA TRP A 213 -4.78 22.15 1.27
C TRP A 213 -3.86 22.95 2.19
N GLY A 214 -2.63 23.25 1.76
CA GLY A 214 -1.61 23.89 2.57
C GLY A 214 -0.90 22.94 3.54
N VAL A 215 0.30 23.34 3.96
CA VAL A 215 1.24 22.51 4.74
C VAL A 215 0.61 21.94 6.00
N GLN A 216 -0.07 22.79 6.78
CA GLN A 216 -0.62 22.40 8.08
C GLN A 216 -1.75 21.38 7.93
N ARG A 217 -2.66 21.58 6.98
CA ARG A 217 -3.79 20.65 6.78
C ARG A 217 -3.30 19.29 6.31
N THR A 218 -2.35 19.24 5.37
CA THR A 218 -1.77 17.96 4.92
C THR A 218 -1.03 17.24 6.05
N ALA A 219 -0.26 17.96 6.87
CA ALA A 219 0.42 17.39 8.04
C ALA A 219 -0.58 16.82 9.07
N VAL A 220 -1.64 17.58 9.39
CA VAL A 220 -2.70 17.12 10.30
C VAL A 220 -3.41 15.90 9.73
N LEU A 221 -3.77 15.90 8.45
CA LEU A 221 -4.42 14.74 7.80
C LEU A 221 -3.55 13.49 7.88
N SER A 222 -2.23 13.61 7.72
CA SER A 222 -1.32 12.48 7.91
C SER A 222 -1.40 11.92 9.33
N VAL A 223 -1.32 12.77 10.36
CA VAL A 223 -1.37 12.32 11.77
C VAL A 223 -2.74 11.73 12.11
N VAL A 224 -3.83 12.41 11.72
CA VAL A 224 -5.20 11.94 11.95
C VAL A 224 -5.42 10.57 11.30
N SER A 225 -4.91 10.35 10.09
CA SER A 225 -5.03 9.05 9.41
C SER A 225 -4.39 7.92 10.23
N ALA A 226 -3.20 8.14 10.81
CA ALA A 226 -2.56 7.14 11.68
C ALA A 226 -3.33 6.90 12.98
N VAL A 227 -3.82 7.97 13.60
CA VAL A 227 -4.60 7.88 14.85
C VAL A 227 -5.91 7.12 14.60
N VAL A 228 -6.63 7.43 13.52
CA VAL A 228 -7.86 6.72 13.14
C VAL A 228 -7.57 5.24 12.91
N SER A 229 -6.49 4.90 12.21
CA SER A 229 -6.09 3.51 11.99
C SER A 229 -5.95 2.75 13.31
N VAL A 230 -5.21 3.31 14.27
CA VAL A 230 -4.99 2.70 15.58
C VAL A 230 -6.27 2.63 16.42
N VAL A 231 -7.07 3.70 16.44
CA VAL A 231 -8.34 3.73 17.20
C VAL A 231 -9.32 2.68 16.68
N VAL A 232 -9.45 2.55 15.35
CA VAL A 232 -10.31 1.53 14.74
C VAL A 232 -9.78 0.13 15.09
N ALA A 233 -8.47 -0.11 14.95
CA ALA A 233 -7.87 -1.39 15.29
C ALA A 233 -8.06 -1.79 16.76
N LEU A 234 -8.03 -0.84 17.70
CA LEU A 234 -8.25 -1.09 19.12
C LEU A 234 -9.63 -1.69 19.43
N THR A 235 -10.64 -1.45 18.58
CA THR A 235 -12.01 -1.94 18.82
C THR A 235 -12.13 -3.47 18.74
N PHE A 236 -11.17 -4.15 18.11
CA PHE A 236 -11.22 -5.60 17.89
C PHE A 236 -9.91 -6.34 18.19
N THR A 237 -8.96 -5.70 18.89
CA THR A 237 -7.63 -6.28 19.20
C THR A 237 -7.41 -6.57 20.68
N LEU A 238 -8.45 -6.47 21.51
CA LEU A 238 -8.36 -6.78 22.94
C LEU A 238 -8.12 -8.29 23.19
N PRO A 239 -7.42 -8.66 24.28
CA PRO A 239 -6.83 -7.79 25.31
C PRO A 239 -5.45 -7.20 24.91
N TRP A 240 -4.85 -7.68 23.83
CA TRP A 240 -3.49 -7.31 23.39
C TRP A 240 -3.42 -5.97 22.63
N GLY A 241 -4.52 -5.22 22.56
CA GLY A 241 -4.65 -4.00 21.76
C GLY A 241 -3.65 -2.90 22.12
N TRP A 242 -3.10 -2.89 23.33
CA TRP A 242 -2.04 -1.95 23.70
C TRP A 242 -0.80 -2.05 22.81
N LEU A 243 -0.49 -3.22 22.23
CA LEU A 243 0.60 -3.40 21.27
C LEU A 243 0.37 -2.56 20.01
N VAL A 244 -0.89 -2.45 19.56
CA VAL A 244 -1.27 -1.68 18.36
C VAL A 244 -1.04 -0.18 18.52
N VAL A 245 -0.90 0.31 19.75
CA VAL A 245 -0.62 1.72 20.04
C VAL A 245 0.86 2.07 19.83
N LEU A 246 1.78 1.10 20.02
CA LEU A 246 3.22 1.34 19.98
C LEU A 246 3.73 2.02 18.69
N PRO A 247 3.24 1.66 17.48
CA PRO A 247 3.67 2.32 16.24
C PRO A 247 3.41 3.83 16.20
N LEU A 248 2.46 4.37 16.98
CA LEU A 248 2.23 5.83 17.06
C LEU A 248 3.47 6.58 17.56
N GLY A 249 4.40 5.92 18.25
CA GLY A 249 5.69 6.50 18.60
C GLY A 249 6.44 7.02 17.37
N PHE A 250 6.40 6.30 16.24
CA PHE A 250 7.02 6.76 14.99
C PHE A 250 6.30 7.98 14.39
N VAL A 251 4.97 8.01 14.47
CA VAL A 251 4.16 9.16 14.03
C VAL A 251 4.54 10.40 14.83
N VAL A 252 4.63 10.28 16.17
CA VAL A 252 5.04 11.37 17.07
C VAL A 252 6.46 11.83 16.75
N LEU A 253 7.40 10.92 16.52
CA LEU A 253 8.78 11.26 16.16
C LEU A 253 8.84 12.07 14.85
N GLY A 254 8.14 11.61 13.80
CA GLY A 254 8.07 12.32 12.52
C GLY A 254 7.40 13.69 12.63
N ALA A 255 6.26 13.74 13.31
CA ALA A 255 5.48 14.96 13.50
C ALA A 255 6.23 16.00 14.34
N ASN A 256 6.89 15.56 15.42
CA ASN A 256 7.68 16.42 16.27
C ASN A 256 8.89 17.01 15.52
N GLY A 257 9.60 16.20 14.73
CA GLY A 257 10.70 16.68 13.88
C GLY A 257 10.22 17.71 12.86
N PHE A 258 9.08 17.45 12.22
CA PHE A 258 8.48 18.37 11.27
C PHE A 258 8.04 19.67 11.96
N TRP A 259 7.16 19.64 12.96
CA TRP A 259 6.59 20.85 13.57
C TRP A 259 7.59 21.72 14.33
N ARG A 260 8.64 21.14 14.91
CA ARG A 260 9.74 21.92 15.52
C ARG A 260 10.65 22.62 14.51
N GLY A 261 10.33 22.55 13.21
CA GLY A 261 11.12 23.19 12.15
C GLY A 261 12.46 22.51 11.87
N ARG A 262 12.70 21.31 12.41
CA ARG A 262 13.97 20.57 12.20
C ARG A 262 14.06 19.92 10.83
N ALA A 263 12.94 19.82 10.11
CA ALA A 263 12.88 19.25 8.78
C ALA A 263 11.98 20.10 7.87
N VAL A 264 12.49 20.43 6.68
CA VAL A 264 11.73 21.14 5.63
C VAL A 264 10.63 20.22 5.06
N ARG A 265 10.95 18.94 4.91
CA ARG A 265 10.03 17.87 4.46
C ARG A 265 9.74 16.92 5.61
N TRP A 266 8.56 16.32 5.60
CA TRP A 266 8.28 15.25 6.56
C TRP A 266 9.29 14.10 6.34
N PRO A 267 9.96 13.62 7.39
CA PRO A 267 10.94 12.55 7.24
C PRO A 267 10.27 11.26 6.74
N VAL A 268 10.85 10.62 5.72
CA VAL A 268 10.23 9.45 5.07
C VAL A 268 10.27 8.20 5.96
N LEU A 269 11.28 8.07 6.82
CA LEU A 269 11.48 6.86 7.61
C LEU A 269 10.39 6.62 8.67
N PRO A 270 9.99 7.60 9.52
CA PRO A 270 8.95 7.38 10.52
C PRO A 270 7.59 6.88 10.02
N PRO A 271 6.97 7.43 8.96
CA PRO A 271 5.69 6.91 8.45
C PRO A 271 5.84 5.49 7.86
N ALA A 272 6.99 5.15 7.26
CA ALA A 272 7.26 3.79 6.81
C ALA A 272 7.41 2.81 7.99
N LEU A 273 8.10 3.22 9.06
CA LEU A 273 8.24 2.42 10.28
C LEU A 273 6.91 2.24 11.03
N PHE A 274 6.05 3.27 11.09
CA PHE A 274 4.70 3.16 11.63
C PHE A 274 3.94 2.03 10.95
N LEU A 275 3.99 1.99 9.62
CA LEU A 275 3.22 1.06 8.83
C LEU A 275 3.78 -0.37 8.92
N LEU A 276 5.11 -0.54 8.79
CA LEU A 276 5.77 -1.83 9.01
C LEU A 276 5.51 -2.39 10.41
N ALA A 277 5.69 -1.56 11.44
CA ALA A 277 5.49 -1.96 12.83
C ALA A 277 4.03 -2.32 13.11
N SER A 278 3.07 -1.55 12.58
CA SER A 278 1.64 -1.84 12.72
C SER A 278 1.30 -3.23 12.19
N PHE A 279 1.71 -3.55 10.96
CA PHE A 279 1.39 -4.85 10.36
C PHE A 279 2.07 -6.03 11.04
N VAL A 280 3.32 -5.87 11.49
CA VAL A 280 4.00 -6.89 12.29
C VAL A 280 3.27 -7.10 13.62
N LEU A 281 2.84 -6.03 14.28
CA LEU A 281 2.14 -6.13 15.56
C LEU A 281 0.72 -6.70 15.42
N TYR A 282 0.02 -6.48 14.30
CA TYR A 282 -1.24 -7.17 14.04
C TYR A 282 -1.06 -8.68 13.93
N LEU A 283 0.01 -9.14 13.28
CA LEU A 283 0.35 -10.57 13.27
C LEU A 283 0.61 -11.08 14.69
N VAL A 284 1.43 -10.38 15.48
CA VAL A 284 1.71 -10.77 16.87
C VAL A 284 0.43 -10.85 17.69
N VAL A 285 -0.45 -9.86 17.60
CA VAL A 285 -1.74 -9.83 18.29
C VAL A 285 -2.65 -10.96 17.84
N ALA A 286 -2.68 -11.30 16.54
CA ALA A 286 -3.46 -12.42 16.03
C ALA A 286 -2.97 -13.76 16.59
N LEU A 287 -1.65 -13.98 16.62
CA LEU A 287 -1.07 -15.20 17.19
C LEU A 287 -1.36 -15.30 18.70
N LEU A 288 -1.18 -14.20 19.45
CA LEU A 288 -1.46 -14.19 20.90
C LEU A 288 -2.95 -14.33 21.24
N GLY A 289 -3.85 -13.81 20.40
CA GLY A 289 -5.28 -13.79 20.66
C GLY A 289 -6.03 -15.04 20.18
N LYS A 290 -5.53 -15.72 19.15
CA LYS A 290 -6.18 -16.91 18.55
C LYS A 290 -5.56 -18.23 18.99
N ASP A 291 -4.37 -18.24 19.60
CA ASP A 291 -3.80 -19.46 20.20
C ASP A 291 -4.34 -19.73 21.63
N THR A 292 -5.07 -18.79 22.23
CA THR A 292 -5.56 -18.88 23.63
C THR A 292 -7.04 -19.25 23.76
N GLY A 293 -7.74 -19.57 22.67
CA GLY A 293 -9.16 -19.95 22.65
C GLY A 293 -9.35 -21.35 22.08
#